data_AF-A0A7K4CBR9-F1
#
_entry.id   AF-A0A7K4CBR9-F1
#
_cell.length_a   1.000
_cell.length_b   1.000
_cell.length_c   1.000
_cell.angle_alpha   90.00
_cell.angle_beta   90.00
_cell.angle_gamma   90.00
#
_symmetry.space_group_name_H-M   'P 1'
#
loop_
_entity.id
_entity.type
_entity.pdbx_description
1 polymer ?
#
loop_
_entity_poly.entity_id
_entity_poly.type
_entity_poly.pdbx_seq_one_letter_code
_entity_poly.pdbx_strand_id
1 'polypeptide(L)'
;MNKYPQIPELLEQFMEEEGATIRWVTVQELRDRFGLTRYQCNTVSGFLRRLEFGTFGQFPYIVSRIEHGTIAGASHTSSSRYLVQHRSMQRRPQPGFPYPDTVKVKPVSSDCP
;
A
#
# COMPACT_ATOMS: atom_id res chain seq x y z
N MET A 1 6.95 -29.33 -7.20
CA MET A 1 7.90 -29.09 -6.08
C MET A 1 8.45 -27.68 -6.23
N ASN A 2 7.64 -26.66 -5.94
CA ASN A 2 8.07 -25.27 -6.07
C ASN A 2 8.72 -24.86 -4.76
N LYS A 3 10.01 -25.18 -4.64
CA LYS A 3 10.81 -24.68 -3.52
C LYS A 3 11.02 -23.19 -3.79
N TYR A 4 10.34 -22.38 -2.98
CA TYR A 4 10.33 -20.91 -2.94
C TYR A 4 9.31 -20.25 -3.87
N PRO A 5 8.11 -19.90 -3.36
CA PRO A 5 7.30 -18.89 -4.02
C PRO A 5 8.11 -17.60 -4.13
N GLN A 6 8.02 -16.95 -5.29
CA GLN A 6 8.71 -15.68 -5.50
C GLN A 6 8.18 -14.67 -4.45
N ILE A 7 9.04 -13.79 -3.92
CA ILE A 7 8.65 -12.74 -2.96
C ILE A 7 7.29 -12.05 -3.26
N PRO A 8 6.94 -11.72 -4.53
CA PRO A 8 5.59 -11.22 -4.86
C PRO A 8 4.44 -12.16 -4.46
N GLU A 9 4.56 -13.46 -4.73
CA GLU A 9 3.52 -14.46 -4.42
C GLU A 9 3.28 -14.57 -2.90
N LEU A 10 4.35 -14.48 -2.10
CA LEU A 10 4.24 -14.45 -0.63
C LEU A 10 3.44 -13.24 -0.15
N LEU A 11 3.68 -12.08 -0.75
CA LEU A 11 2.98 -10.86 -0.38
C LEU A 11 1.52 -10.89 -0.83
N GLU A 12 1.25 -11.44 -2.01
CA GLU A 12 -0.11 -11.64 -2.52
C GLU A 12 -0.90 -12.60 -1.62
N GLN A 13 -0.33 -13.76 -1.30
CA GLN A 13 -0.93 -14.71 -0.37
C GLN A 13 -1.15 -14.08 1.02
N PHE A 14 -0.24 -13.23 1.48
CA PHE A 14 -0.40 -12.52 2.75
C PHE A 14 -1.60 -11.57 2.73
N MET A 15 -1.72 -10.76 1.67
CA MET A 15 -2.81 -9.81 1.51
C MET A 15 -4.16 -10.50 1.30
N GLU A 16 -4.19 -11.62 0.57
CA GLU A 16 -5.38 -12.41 0.29
C GLU A 16 -5.91 -13.11 1.55
N GLU A 17 -5.04 -13.73 2.35
CA GLU A 17 -5.45 -14.37 3.60
C GLU A 17 -5.96 -13.37 4.64
N GLU A 18 -5.37 -12.17 4.70
CA GLU A 18 -5.86 -11.08 5.55
C GLU A 18 -7.14 -10.42 5.00
N GLY A 19 -7.53 -10.73 3.75
CA GLY A 19 -8.69 -10.13 3.08
C GLY A 19 -8.58 -8.61 2.92
N ALA A 20 -7.38 -8.06 3.00
CA ALA A 20 -7.15 -6.62 3.12
C ALA A 20 -6.68 -6.03 1.79
N THR A 21 -7.38 -5.02 1.29
CA THR A 21 -6.96 -4.27 0.09
C THR A 21 -5.89 -3.22 0.39
N ILE A 22 -5.76 -2.78 1.64
CA ILE A 22 -4.78 -1.80 2.12
C ILE A 22 -4.36 -2.22 3.52
N ARG A 23 -3.06 -2.42 3.76
CA ARG A 23 -2.57 -2.80 5.08
C ARG A 23 -1.11 -2.41 5.30
N TRP A 24 -0.78 -2.07 6.53
CA TRP A 24 0.60 -2.02 6.99
C TRP A 24 1.16 -3.43 7.17
N VAL A 25 2.28 -3.70 6.53
CA VAL A 25 2.98 -4.97 6.60
C VAL A 25 4.41 -4.73 7.09
N THR A 26 4.86 -5.51 8.06
CA THR A 26 6.26 -5.56 8.46
C THR A 26 6.97 -6.77 7.86
N VAL A 27 8.28 -6.64 7.66
CA VAL A 27 9.13 -7.78 7.27
C VAL A 27 9.15 -8.84 8.37
N GLN A 28 8.99 -8.43 9.63
CA GLN A 28 8.92 -9.33 10.77
C GLN A 28 7.64 -10.19 10.75
N GLU A 29 6.47 -9.61 10.43
CA GLU A 29 5.23 -10.38 10.24
C GLU A 29 5.38 -11.41 9.12
N LEU A 30 5.92 -11.02 7.96
CA LEU A 30 6.18 -11.94 6.86
C LEU A 30 7.16 -13.05 7.26
N ARG A 31 8.18 -12.70 8.06
CA ARG A 31 9.14 -13.67 8.59
C ARG A 31 8.46 -14.68 9.51
N ASP A 32 7.67 -14.22 10.46
CA ASP A 32 7.06 -15.07 11.47
C ASP A 32 5.98 -15.96 10.83
N ARG A 33 5.28 -15.45 9.82
CA ARG A 33 4.19 -16.15 9.14
C ARG A 33 4.65 -17.16 8.09
N PHE A 34 5.71 -16.86 7.34
CA PHE A 34 6.24 -17.73 6.29
C PHE A 34 7.56 -18.43 6.66
N GLY A 35 8.07 -18.24 7.88
CA GLY A 35 9.33 -18.83 8.33
C GLY A 35 10.55 -18.33 7.54
N LEU A 36 10.56 -17.05 7.13
CA LEU A 36 11.61 -16.53 6.25
C LEU A 36 12.98 -16.49 6.94
N THR A 37 14.02 -16.79 6.19
CA THR A 37 15.41 -16.61 6.67
C THR A 37 15.78 -15.12 6.67
N ARG A 38 16.83 -14.77 7.43
CA ARG A 38 17.37 -13.40 7.44
C ARG A 38 17.70 -12.90 6.02
N TYR A 39 18.21 -13.77 5.15
CA TYR A 39 18.51 -13.42 3.76
C TYR A 39 17.23 -13.05 2.99
N GLN A 40 16.17 -13.85 3.13
CA GLN A 40 14.90 -13.56 2.49
C GLN A 40 14.25 -12.28 3.02
N CYS A 41 14.38 -12.00 4.33
CA CYS A 41 13.91 -10.75 4.92
C CYS A 41 14.56 -9.52 4.26
N ASN A 42 15.86 -9.59 3.95
CA ASN A 42 16.56 -8.52 3.23
C ASN A 42 16.01 -8.36 1.79
N THR A 43 15.75 -9.49 1.11
CA THR A 43 15.14 -9.50 -0.22
C THR A 43 13.74 -8.90 -0.21
N VAL A 44 12.88 -9.27 0.76
CA VAL A 44 11.54 -8.68 0.96
C VAL A 44 11.66 -7.17 1.16
N SER A 45 12.56 -6.73 2.03
CA SER A 45 12.77 -5.30 2.31
C SER A 45 13.22 -4.53 1.08
N GLY A 46 14.04 -5.14 0.23
CA GLY A 46 14.45 -4.58 -1.06
C GLY A 46 13.31 -4.55 -2.08
N PHE A 47 12.50 -5.61 -2.12
CA PHE A 47 11.34 -5.73 -3.00
C PHE A 47 10.26 -4.69 -2.66
N LEU A 48 9.90 -4.55 -1.38
CA LEU A 48 8.92 -3.56 -0.92
C LEU A 48 9.37 -2.12 -1.22
N ARG A 49 10.68 -1.82 -1.10
CA ARG A 49 11.24 -0.53 -1.52
C ARG A 49 11.12 -0.32 -3.03
N ARG A 50 11.28 -1.36 -3.85
CA ARG A 50 11.07 -1.24 -5.31
C ARG A 50 9.61 -0.94 -5.65
N LEU A 51 8.67 -1.48 -4.89
CA LEU A 51 7.23 -1.22 -5.05
C LEU A 51 6.81 0.21 -4.67
N GLU A 52 7.63 0.96 -3.94
CA GLU A 52 7.40 2.37 -3.66
C GLU A 52 7.70 3.24 -4.88
N PHE A 53 8.82 2.99 -5.57
CA PHE A 53 9.29 3.82 -6.69
C PHE A 53 8.84 3.35 -8.07
N GLY A 54 8.29 2.14 -8.21
CA GLY A 54 7.93 1.61 -9.53
C GLY A 54 6.96 0.44 -9.51
N THR A 55 6.40 0.17 -10.69
CA THR A 55 5.56 -1.01 -10.91
C THR A 55 6.43 -2.24 -11.08
N PHE A 56 6.24 -3.26 -10.25
CA PHE A 56 6.87 -4.56 -10.45
C PHE A 56 6.05 -5.40 -11.43
N GLY A 57 6.30 -5.25 -12.74
CA GLY A 57 5.61 -6.03 -13.77
C GLY A 57 4.08 -5.93 -13.70
N GLN A 58 3.40 -7.08 -13.63
CA GLN A 58 1.94 -7.21 -13.49
C GLN A 58 1.44 -7.30 -12.04
N PHE A 59 2.30 -7.03 -11.05
CA PHE A 59 1.94 -7.19 -9.65
C PHE A 59 0.81 -6.22 -9.23
N PRO A 60 -0.30 -6.73 -8.64
CA PRO A 60 -1.49 -5.92 -8.39
C PRO A 60 -1.39 -5.02 -7.15
N TYR A 61 -0.35 -5.19 -6.33
CA TYR A 61 -0.12 -4.38 -5.13
C TYR A 61 1.05 -3.42 -5.29
N ILE A 62 0.97 -2.27 -4.62
CA ILE A 62 2.01 -1.25 -4.56
C ILE A 62 2.30 -0.89 -3.11
N VAL A 63 3.49 -0.37 -2.83
CA VAL A 63 3.78 0.21 -1.52
C VAL A 63 3.53 1.70 -1.60
N SER A 64 2.46 2.16 -0.94
CA SER A 64 2.10 3.58 -0.95
C SER A 64 2.91 4.41 0.03
N ARG A 65 3.44 3.79 1.10
CA ARG A 65 4.18 4.49 2.15
C ARG A 65 5.13 3.57 2.88
N ILE A 66 6.30 4.08 3.28
CA ILE A 66 7.24 3.38 4.15
C ILE A 66 7.44 4.21 5.41
N GLU A 67 7.26 3.57 6.57
CA GLU A 67 7.54 4.17 7.88
C GLU A 67 8.66 3.41 8.57
N HIS A 68 9.73 4.13 8.89
CA HIS A 68 10.81 3.61 9.70
C HIS A 68 10.54 3.98 11.16
N GLY A 69 10.04 3.02 11.94
CA GLY A 69 9.85 3.20 13.37
C GLY A 69 11.19 3.12 14.10
N THR A 70 11.64 4.23 14.68
CA THR A 70 12.70 4.24 15.68
C THR A 70 12.04 3.95 17.03
N ILE A 71 12.15 2.71 17.52
CA ILE A 71 11.71 2.40 18.89
C ILE A 71 12.72 3.07 19.83
N ALA A 72 12.31 4.19 20.43
CA ALA A 72 13.08 4.85 21.47
C ALA A 72 13.12 3.93 22.70
N GLY A 73 14.23 3.21 22.90
CA GLY A 73 14.48 2.43 24.12
C GLY A 73 15.03 1.02 23.92
N ALA A 74 15.04 0.47 22.71
CA ALA A 74 15.68 -0.82 22.43
C ALA A 74 16.73 -0.65 21.34
N SER A 75 17.96 -1.02 21.66
CA SER A 75 19.12 -0.99 20.77
C SER A 75 18.79 -1.53 19.37
N HIS A 76 18.73 -0.62 18.39
CA HIS A 76 18.95 -0.87 16.96
C HIS A 76 18.04 -1.86 16.21
N THR A 77 16.78 -2.07 16.59
CA THR A 77 15.82 -2.75 15.68
C THR A 77 14.86 -1.72 15.09
N SER A 78 15.31 -1.01 14.07
CA SER A 78 14.45 -0.18 13.22
C SER A 78 13.39 -1.06 12.56
N SER A 79 12.17 -1.06 13.10
CA SER A 79 11.06 -1.80 12.52
C SER A 79 10.48 -0.98 11.37
N SER A 80 10.85 -1.34 10.15
CA SER A 80 10.26 -0.76 8.94
C SER A 80 8.86 -1.34 8.71
N ARG A 81 7.87 -0.47 8.57
CA ARG A 81 6.49 -0.78 8.19
C ARG A 81 6.24 -0.28 6.77
N TYR A 82 5.60 -1.12 5.96
CA TYR A 82 5.32 -0.85 4.55
C TYR A 82 3.81 -0.87 4.34
N LEU A 83 3.23 0.23 3.89
CA LEU A 83 1.81 0.33 3.58
C LEU A 83 1.57 -0.25 2.19
N VAL A 84 1.11 -1.49 2.14
CA VAL A 84 0.79 -2.20 0.90
C VAL A 84 -0.67 -1.91 0.56
N GLN A 85 -0.91 -1.52 -0.69
CA GLN A 85 -2.23 -1.18 -1.21
C GLN A 85 -2.43 -1.81 -2.58
N HIS A 86 -3.63 -2.29 -2.84
CA HIS A 86 -4.03 -2.77 -4.16
C HIS A 86 -4.11 -1.61 -5.16
N ARG A 87 -3.56 -1.80 -6.37
CA ARG A 87 -3.42 -0.77 -7.41
C ARG A 87 -4.76 -0.18 -7.86
N SER A 88 -5.85 -0.94 -7.82
CA SER A 88 -7.20 -0.43 -8.15
C SER A 88 -7.67 0.69 -7.20
N MET A 89 -7.09 0.76 -6.00
CA MET A 89 -7.38 1.80 -5.00
C MET A 89 -6.53 3.05 -5.19
N GLN A 90 -5.47 3.00 -5.99
CA GLN A 90 -4.72 4.18 -6.42
C GLN A 90 -5.54 4.93 -7.49
N ARG A 91 -6.79 5.29 -7.15
CA ARG A 91 -7.54 6.27 -7.93
C ARG A 91 -6.75 7.57 -7.83
N ARG A 92 -5.94 7.84 -8.85
CA ARG A 92 -5.78 9.22 -9.29
C ARG A 92 -7.19 9.82 -9.32
N PRO A 93 -7.39 11.06 -8.83
CA PRO A 93 -8.59 11.78 -9.21
C PRO A 93 -8.65 11.73 -10.74
N GLN A 94 -9.67 11.08 -11.28
CA GLN A 94 -9.88 11.07 -12.71
C GLN A 94 -10.10 12.54 -13.11
N PRO A 95 -9.28 13.13 -14.00
CA PRO A 95 -9.62 14.40 -14.63
C PRO A 95 -10.74 14.09 -15.62
N GLY A 96 -11.98 14.02 -15.14
CA GLY A 96 -13.08 13.59 -16.00
C GLY A 96 -14.42 13.31 -15.32
N PHE A 97 -14.53 13.39 -13.98
CA PHE A 97 -15.87 13.54 -13.40
C PHE A 97 -16.24 15.04 -13.48
N PRO A 98 -17.20 15.44 -14.34
CA PRO A 98 -17.82 16.73 -14.16
C PRO A 98 -18.41 16.72 -12.74
N TYR A 99 -18.03 17.71 -11.94
CA TYR A 99 -18.73 18.00 -10.70
C TYR A 99 -20.23 18.00 -11.01
N PRO A 100 -21.10 17.37 -10.18
CA PRO A 100 -22.52 17.58 -10.35
C PRO A 100 -22.75 19.08 -10.33
N ASP A 101 -23.30 19.58 -11.44
CA ASP A 101 -23.70 20.95 -11.69
C ASP A 101 -24.01 21.65 -10.37
N THR A 102 -23.19 22.62 -10.00
CA THR A 102 -23.61 23.63 -9.05
C THR A 102 -24.89 24.21 -9.61
N VAL A 103 -26.03 23.79 -9.06
CA VAL A 103 -27.33 24.37 -9.31
C VAL A 103 -27.15 25.87 -9.29
N LYS A 104 -27.28 26.47 -10.47
CA LYS A 104 -27.23 27.91 -10.69
C LYS A 104 -28.44 28.49 -9.96
N VAL A 105 -28.30 28.75 -8.67
CA VAL A 105 -29.27 29.53 -7.90
C VAL A 105 -29.20 30.92 -8.52
N LYS A 106 -30.16 31.21 -9.41
CA LYS A 106 -30.41 32.55 -9.88
C LYS A 106 -30.68 33.42 -8.65
N PRO A 107 -30.03 34.57 -8.47
CA PRO A 107 -30.54 35.54 -7.50
C PRO A 107 -31.92 35.97 -8.02
N VAL A 108 -32.96 35.62 -7.25
CA VAL A 108 -34.28 36.22 -7.41
C VAL A 108 -34.13 37.68 -6.99
N SER A 109 -34.11 38.58 -7.98
CA SER A 109 -34.41 39.99 -7.75
C SER A 109 -35.83 40.05 -7.20
N SER A 110 -35.94 40.17 -5.88
CA SER A 110 -37.18 40.59 -5.24
C SER A 110 -37.14 42.10 -5.17
N ASP A 111 -37.55 42.70 -6.28
CA ASP A 111 -38.05 44.06 -6.31
C ASP A 111 -39.46 44.09 -5.66
N CYS A 112 -39.81 45.27 -5.18
CA CYS A 112 -41.13 45.74 -4.69
C CYS A 112 -41.46 45.57 -3.20
N PRO A 113 -42.32 46.46 -2.64
CA PRO A 113 -42.83 47.75 -3.16
C PRO A 113 -42.42 48.98 -2.32
#